data_AF-A0A2N2PI62-F1
#
_entry.id   AF-A0A2N2PI62-F1
#
_cell.length_a   1.000
_cell.length_b   1.000
_cell.length_c   1.000
_cell.angle_alpha   90.00
_cell.angle_beta   90.00
_cell.angle_gamma   90.00
#
_symmetry.space_group_name_H-M   'P 1'
#
loop_
_entity.id
_entity.type
_entity.pdbx_description
1 polymer ?
#
loop_
_entity_poly.entity_id
_entity_poly.type
_entity_poly.pdbx_seq_one_letter_code
_entity_poly.pdbx_strand_id
1 'polypeptide(L)'
;MTTVNNTAPDYAVATAKASYKPVNQPGTQRRAAQNEAEQLARRQLSALAGAMEVAPGMTVNDVIARDSKVRSEFLNYVRTAEVIDWKVDPACAEVQVWVRLDLNRVRLLVSCNR
;
A
#
# COMPACT_ATOMS: atom_id res chain seq x y z
N MET A 1 -0.89 33.86 -1.93
CA MET A 1 -2.01 32.92 -2.12
C MET A 1 -1.49 31.74 -2.92
N THR A 2 -1.15 30.65 -2.26
CA THR A 2 -0.64 29.44 -2.92
C THR A 2 -1.85 28.67 -3.44
N THR A 3 -2.02 28.62 -4.76
CA THR A 3 -3.01 27.76 -5.41
C THR A 3 -2.70 26.32 -5.05
N VAL A 4 -3.50 25.75 -4.15
CA VAL A 4 -3.55 24.31 -3.93
C VAL A 4 -4.14 23.73 -5.22
N ASN A 5 -3.29 23.32 -6.15
CA ASN A 5 -3.73 22.60 -7.34
C ASN A 5 -4.48 21.36 -6.84
N ASN A 6 -5.80 21.39 -6.96
CA ASN A 6 -6.71 20.33 -6.56
C ASN A 6 -6.65 19.24 -7.63
N THR A 7 -5.47 18.62 -7.79
CA THR A 7 -5.27 17.49 -8.67
C THR A 7 -6.16 16.37 -8.16
N ALA A 8 -6.96 15.77 -9.04
CA ALA A 8 -7.80 14.64 -8.66
C ALA A 8 -6.92 13.54 -8.00
N PRO A 9 -7.42 12.88 -6.94
CA PRO A 9 -6.67 11.81 -6.28
C PRO A 9 -6.33 10.70 -7.28
N ASP A 10 -5.08 10.28 -7.32
CA ASP A 10 -4.62 9.18 -8.16
C ASP A 10 -4.32 7.98 -7.27
N TYR A 11 -5.30 7.10 -7.09
CA TYR A 11 -5.18 5.98 -6.16
C TYR A 11 -4.67 4.72 -6.84
N ALA A 12 -3.57 4.17 -6.33
CA ALA A 12 -3.24 2.77 -6.54
C ALA A 12 -4.00 1.91 -5.52
N VAL A 13 -4.60 0.82 -5.98
CA VAL A 13 -5.32 -0.14 -5.13
C VAL A 13 -4.68 -1.52 -5.29
N ALA A 14 -4.45 -2.21 -4.17
CA ALA A 14 -4.05 -3.60 -4.16
C ALA A 14 -5.01 -4.43 -3.33
N THR A 15 -5.11 -5.72 -3.68
CA THR A 15 -5.93 -6.68 -2.95
C THR A 15 -5.15 -7.95 -2.69
N ALA A 16 -5.29 -8.47 -1.48
CA ALA A 16 -4.68 -9.73 -1.10
C ALA A 16 -5.61 -10.55 -0.21
N LYS A 17 -5.34 -11.84 -0.16
CA LYS A 17 -6.07 -12.82 0.63
C LYS A 17 -5.12 -13.54 1.57
N ALA A 18 -5.63 -13.94 2.73
CA ALA A 18 -4.95 -14.86 3.63
C ALA A 18 -5.96 -15.82 4.25
N SER A 19 -5.55 -17.08 4.44
CA SER A 19 -6.39 -18.13 4.99
C SER A 19 -6.33 -18.14 6.51
N TYR A 20 -7.43 -18.50 7.17
CA TYR A 20 -7.48 -18.74 8.61
C TYR A 20 -7.86 -20.19 8.91
N LYS A 21 -7.35 -20.76 10.01
CA LYS A 21 -7.79 -22.09 10.44
C LYS A 21 -9.16 -21.99 11.13
N PRO A 22 -10.18 -22.73 10.69
CA PRO A 22 -11.43 -22.82 11.41
C PRO A 22 -11.19 -23.58 12.73
N VAL A 23 -11.07 -22.83 13.82
CA VAL A 23 -10.89 -23.35 15.18
C VAL A 23 -11.95 -22.75 16.10
N ASN A 24 -12.08 -23.29 17.31
CA ASN A 24 -13.06 -22.87 18.32
C ASN A 24 -13.04 -21.36 18.66
N GLN A 25 -11.95 -20.65 18.35
CA GLN A 25 -11.87 -19.19 18.45
C GLN A 25 -11.72 -18.52 17.07
N PRO A 26 -12.81 -18.39 16.30
CA PRO A 26 -12.77 -17.85 14.94
C PRO A 26 -12.34 -16.37 14.88
N GLY A 27 -12.64 -15.57 15.90
CA GLY A 27 -12.32 -14.14 15.92
C GLY A 27 -10.81 -13.85 15.88
N THR A 28 -10.02 -14.54 16.70
CA THR A 28 -8.56 -14.35 16.78
C THR A 28 -7.86 -14.78 15.50
N GLN A 29 -8.28 -15.91 14.92
CA GLN A 29 -7.69 -16.42 13.67
C GLN A 29 -8.05 -15.57 12.46
N ARG A 30 -9.31 -15.09 12.37
CA ARG A 30 -9.72 -14.16 11.31
C ARG A 30 -8.95 -12.85 11.38
N ARG A 31 -8.70 -12.33 12.58
CA ARG A 31 -7.87 -11.13 12.78
C ARG A 31 -6.41 -11.36 12.35
N ALA A 32 -5.85 -12.52 12.66
CA ALA A 32 -4.51 -12.88 12.20
C ALA A 32 -4.43 -12.95 10.67
N ALA A 33 -5.40 -13.58 10.02
CA ALA A 33 -5.49 -13.63 8.56
C ALA A 33 -5.71 -12.23 7.96
N GLN A 34 -6.55 -11.38 8.56
CA GLN A 34 -6.70 -10.00 8.11
C GLN A 34 -5.37 -9.25 8.15
N ASN A 35 -4.62 -9.35 9.25
CA ASN A 35 -3.31 -8.70 9.38
C ASN A 35 -2.32 -9.20 8.31
N GLU A 36 -2.34 -10.50 7.99
CA GLU A 36 -1.50 -11.10 6.94
C GLU A 36 -1.91 -10.60 5.55
N ALA A 37 -3.20 -10.58 5.25
CA ALA A 37 -3.75 -10.04 4.00
C ALA A 37 -3.40 -8.54 3.84
N GLU A 38 -3.50 -7.74 4.90
CA GLU A 38 -3.06 -6.34 4.91
C GLU A 38 -1.57 -6.21 4.58
N GLN A 39 -0.71 -7.01 5.20
CA GLN A 39 0.73 -6.98 4.91
C GLN A 39 1.03 -7.38 3.46
N LEU A 40 0.34 -8.38 2.92
CA LEU A 40 0.47 -8.79 1.53
C LEU A 40 0.02 -7.69 0.57
N ALA A 41 -1.13 -7.07 0.81
CA ALA A 41 -1.63 -5.97 -0.01
C ALA A 41 -0.69 -4.75 0.03
N ARG A 42 -0.14 -4.41 1.20
CA ARG A 42 0.86 -3.33 1.32
C ARG A 42 2.17 -3.65 0.60
N ARG A 43 2.63 -4.91 0.60
CA ARG A 43 3.79 -5.33 -0.21
C ARG A 43 3.53 -5.15 -1.71
N GLN A 44 2.35 -5.52 -2.18
CA GLN A 44 1.95 -5.30 -3.58
C GLN A 44 1.88 -3.81 -3.92
N LEU A 45 1.29 -2.97 -3.05
CA LEU A 45 1.32 -1.52 -3.22
C LEU A 45 2.73 -0.95 -3.27
N SER A 46 3.64 -1.43 -2.41
CA SER A 46 5.04 -1.02 -2.43
C SER A 46 5.69 -1.31 -3.79
N ALA A 47 5.45 -2.50 -4.34
CA ALA A 47 5.98 -2.90 -5.65
C ALA A 47 5.38 -2.05 -6.78
N LEU A 48 4.07 -1.83 -6.79
CA LEU A 48 3.38 -0.99 -7.77
C LEU A 48 3.88 0.46 -7.73
N ALA A 49 3.91 1.06 -6.55
CA ALA A 49 4.38 2.44 -6.38
C ALA A 49 5.88 2.57 -6.64
N GLY A 50 6.68 1.56 -6.30
CA GLY A 50 8.13 1.52 -6.55
C GLY A 50 8.48 1.44 -8.03
N ALA A 51 7.66 0.76 -8.84
CA ALA A 51 7.82 0.65 -10.29
C ALA A 51 7.33 1.87 -11.07
N MET A 52 6.67 2.82 -10.40
CA MET A 52 6.18 4.05 -11.04
C MET A 52 7.36 4.88 -11.57
N GLU A 53 7.29 5.27 -12.85
CA GLU A 53 8.25 6.19 -13.46
C GLU A 53 8.05 7.62 -12.93
N VAL A 54 9.16 8.28 -12.60
CA VAL A 54 9.20 9.65 -12.08
C VAL A 54 10.00 10.60 -12.97
N ALA A 55 10.83 10.03 -13.85
CA ALA A 55 11.49 10.69 -14.97
C ALA A 55 11.82 9.62 -16.04
N PRO A 56 12.11 10.01 -17.29
CA PRO A 56 12.49 9.06 -18.33
C PRO A 56 13.64 8.16 -17.87
N GLY A 57 13.40 6.85 -17.80
CA GLY A 57 14.38 5.85 -17.36
C GLY A 57 14.69 5.83 -15.86
N MET A 58 13.85 6.47 -15.01
CA MET A 58 14.01 6.49 -13.56
C MET A 58 12.68 6.22 -12.85
N THR A 59 12.70 5.24 -11.96
CA THR A 59 11.55 4.83 -11.14
C THR A 59 11.66 5.35 -9.70
N VAL A 60 10.56 5.26 -8.94
CA VAL A 60 10.59 5.52 -7.49
C VAL A 60 11.62 4.64 -6.80
N ASN A 61 11.75 3.36 -7.18
CA ASN A 61 12.76 2.45 -6.63
C ASN A 61 14.19 2.97 -6.80
N ASP A 62 14.50 3.57 -7.95
CA ASP A 62 15.82 4.15 -8.21
C ASP A 62 16.10 5.36 -7.32
N VAL A 63 15.07 6.18 -7.02
CA VAL A 63 15.20 7.33 -6.13
C VAL A 63 15.42 6.88 -4.69
N ILE A 64 14.58 5.99 -4.17
CA ILE A 64 14.68 5.52 -2.77
C ILE A 64 15.93 4.66 -2.53
N ALA A 65 16.53 4.08 -3.57
CA ALA A 65 17.80 3.39 -3.46
C ALA A 65 18.97 4.35 -3.18
N ARG A 66 18.86 5.61 -3.63
CA ARG A 66 19.90 6.64 -3.51
C ARG A 66 19.72 7.53 -2.27
N ASP A 67 18.50 7.66 -1.76
CA ASP A 67 18.17 8.52 -0.61
C ASP A 67 17.44 7.71 0.49
N SER A 68 18.14 7.47 1.60
CA SER A 68 17.61 6.71 2.75
C SER A 68 16.49 7.44 3.50
N LYS A 69 16.44 8.77 3.43
CA LYS A 69 15.37 9.57 4.03
C LYS A 69 14.09 9.41 3.22
N VAL A 70 14.17 9.58 1.89
CA VAL A 70 13.03 9.36 0.99
C VAL A 70 12.54 7.92 1.10
N ARG A 71 13.47 6.94 1.17
CA ARG A 71 13.11 5.55 1.40
C ARG A 71 12.30 5.35 2.67
N SER A 72 12.74 5.95 3.78
CA SER A 72 12.06 5.82 5.07
C SER A 72 10.67 6.44 5.03
N GLU A 73 10.53 7.62 4.40
CA GLU A 73 9.24 8.29 4.23
C GLU A 73 8.30 7.51 3.30
N PHE A 74 8.81 6.96 2.20
CA PHE A 74 8.06 6.11 1.27
C PHE A 74 7.55 4.84 1.97
N LEU A 75 8.43 4.13 2.68
CA LEU A 75 8.05 2.92 3.42
C LEU A 75 7.04 3.23 4.53
N ASN A 76 7.18 4.37 5.21
CA ASN A 76 6.18 4.80 6.18
C ASN A 76 4.83 5.06 5.50
N TYR A 77 4.83 5.70 4.33
CA TYR A 77 3.62 6.02 3.60
C TYR A 77 2.88 4.76 3.14
N VAL A 78 3.60 3.76 2.60
CA VAL A 78 3.04 2.45 2.27
C VAL A 78 2.54 1.69 3.51
N ARG A 79 3.28 1.77 4.63
CA ARG A 79 2.89 1.12 5.90
C ARG A 79 1.55 1.64 6.42
N THR A 80 1.30 2.94 6.27
CA THR A 80 0.05 3.60 6.70
C THR A 80 -0.97 3.72 5.57
N ALA A 81 -0.81 2.95 4.48
CA ALA A 81 -1.78 2.92 3.39
C ALA A 81 -3.16 2.49 3.92
N GLU A 82 -4.21 3.13 3.40
CA GLU A 82 -5.56 3.03 3.92
C GLU A 82 -6.20 1.71 3.52
N VAL A 83 -6.73 0.98 4.50
CA VAL A 83 -7.60 -0.18 4.24
C VAL A 83 -8.98 0.36 3.90
N ILE A 84 -9.45 0.12 2.68
CA ILE A 84 -10.72 0.66 2.18
C ILE A 84 -11.87 -0.33 2.32
N ASP A 85 -11.56 -1.63 2.31
CA ASP A 85 -12.56 -2.68 2.46
C ASP A 85 -11.90 -3.99 2.92
N TRP A 86 -12.70 -4.87 3.51
CA TRP A 86 -12.30 -6.24 3.84
C TRP A 86 -13.52 -7.16 3.83
N LYS A 87 -13.30 -8.40 3.43
CA LYS A 87 -14.34 -9.42 3.32
C LYS A 87 -13.85 -10.74 3.87
N VAL A 88 -14.66 -11.39 4.71
CA VAL A 88 -14.44 -12.77 5.12
C VAL A 88 -15.19 -13.68 4.17
N ASP A 89 -14.52 -14.71 3.67
CA ASP A 89 -15.12 -15.82 2.95
C ASP A 89 -15.07 -17.07 3.84
N PRO A 90 -16.18 -17.42 4.54
CA PRO A 90 -16.21 -18.58 5.39
C PRO A 90 -16.13 -19.91 4.64
N ALA A 91 -16.55 -19.95 3.37
CA ALA A 91 -16.55 -21.18 2.57
C ALA A 91 -15.12 -21.62 2.24
N CYS A 92 -14.25 -20.66 1.95
CA CYS A 92 -12.83 -20.90 1.70
C CYS A 92 -11.93 -20.72 2.94
N ALA A 93 -12.50 -20.30 4.07
CA ALA A 93 -11.78 -19.89 5.26
C ALA A 93 -10.71 -18.82 4.97
N GLU A 94 -11.09 -17.77 4.25
CA GLU A 94 -10.19 -16.69 3.82
C GLU A 94 -10.67 -15.32 4.30
N VAL A 95 -9.72 -14.39 4.43
CA VAL A 95 -9.97 -12.95 4.55
C VAL A 95 -9.33 -12.26 3.36
N GLN A 96 -10.11 -11.46 2.63
CA GLN A 96 -9.66 -10.59 1.56
C GLN A 96 -9.64 -9.15 2.05
N VAL A 97 -8.60 -8.40 1.70
CA VAL A 97 -8.43 -7.00 2.07
C VAL A 97 -8.13 -6.18 0.83
N TRP A 98 -8.65 -4.95 0.79
CA TRP A 98 -8.31 -3.94 -0.20
C TRP A 98 -7.64 -2.75 0.48
N VAL A 99 -6.50 -2.35 -0.05
CA VAL A 99 -5.71 -1.22 0.46
C VAL A 99 -5.47 -0.24 -0.67
N ARG A 100 -5.52 1.06 -0.39
CA ARG A 100 -5.20 2.11 -1.36
C ARG A 100 -4.06 3.03 -0.90
N LEU A 101 -3.36 3.60 -1.88
CA LEU A 101 -2.29 4.58 -1.72
C LEU A 101 -2.50 5.72 -2.72
N ASP A 102 -2.30 6.98 -2.32
CA ASP A 102 -2.36 8.13 -3.22
C ASP A 102 -0.99 8.36 -3.88
N LEU A 103 -0.92 8.11 -5.18
CA LEU A 103 0.27 8.25 -6.00
C LEU A 103 0.72 9.70 -6.15
N ASN A 104 -0.18 10.69 -6.00
CA ASN A 104 0.24 12.09 -6.02
C ASN A 104 1.16 12.42 -4.85
N ARG A 105 0.90 11.84 -3.66
CA ARG A 105 1.82 11.96 -2.52
C ARG A 105 3.15 11.27 -2.76
N VAL A 106 3.16 10.11 -3.41
CA VAL A 106 4.40 9.43 -3.80
C VAL A 106 5.21 10.30 -4.76
N ARG A 107 4.55 10.90 -5.76
CA ARG A 107 5.20 11.83 -6.70
C ARG A 107 5.78 13.04 -5.98
N LEU A 108 5.02 13.69 -5.09
CA LEU A 108 5.50 14.84 -4.32
C LEU A 108 6.75 14.49 -3.50
N LEU A 109 6.73 13.34 -2.82
CA LEU A 109 7.86 12.86 -2.02
C LEU A 109 9.16 12.74 -2.82
N VAL A 110 9.09 12.20 -4.04
CA VAL A 110 10.28 12.00 -4.90
C VAL A 110 10.63 13.22 -5.76
N SER A 111 9.72 14.20 -5.87
CA SER A 111 9.94 15.45 -6.63
C SER A 111 10.63 16.53 -5.82
N CYS A 112 10.36 16.63 -4.52
CA CYS A 112 10.85 17.71 -3.65
C CYS A 112 12.31 17.55 -3.20
N ASN A 113 12.95 16.40 -3.46
CA ASN A 113 14.36 16.14 -3.12
C ASN A 113 15.31 16.28 -4.33
N ARG A 114 14.92 17.04 -5.37
CA ARG A 114 15.81 17.44 -6.46
C ARG A 114 16.38 18.83 -6.25
#